data_AF-A0AA50XZN7-F1
#
_entry.id   AF-A0AA50XZN7-F1
#
_cell.length_a   1.000
_cell.length_b   1.000
_cell.length_c   1.000
_cell.angle_alpha   90.00
_cell.angle_beta   90.00
_cell.angle_gamma   90.00
#
_symmetry.space_group_name_H-M   'P 1'
#
loop_
_entity.id
_entity.type
_entity.pdbx_description
1 polymer ?
#
loop_
_entity_poly.entity_id
_entity_poly.type
_entity_poly.pdbx_seq_one_letter_code
_entity_poly.pdbx_strand_id
1 'polypeptide(L)'
;AEMALTSDGFIEIDVSTLESVLARETLNCKEINLFEAALAWAQAECVRREIESTPTNKRAMLGSAIHLIRFPTMTLEEFANSAAQLGILTPQETIEIFLHFTAASKPQLSYPIKARAGLKA
;
A
#
# COMPACT_ATOMS: atom_id res chain seq x y z
N ALA A 1 4.61 13.86 8.94
CA ALA A 1 3.75 13.10 8.00
C ALA A 1 3.34 11.77 8.62
N GLU A 2 4.27 11.02 9.21
CA GLU A 2 4.03 9.72 9.85
C GLU A 2 2.90 9.72 10.90
N MET A 3 2.85 10.72 11.79
CA MET A 3 1.79 10.83 12.82
C MET A 3 0.37 11.06 12.25
N ALA A 4 0.24 11.58 11.02
CA ALA A 4 -1.07 11.79 10.43
C ALA A 4 -1.67 10.49 9.91
N LEU A 5 -0.83 9.59 9.39
CA LEU A 5 -1.23 8.28 8.84
C LEU A 5 -1.70 7.31 9.92
N THR A 6 -1.25 7.51 11.16
CA THR A 6 -1.64 6.72 12.33
C THR A 6 -2.78 7.35 13.14
N SER A 7 -3.31 8.50 12.70
CA SER A 7 -4.39 9.18 13.42
C SER A 7 -5.75 8.60 13.07
N ASP A 8 -6.67 8.58 14.03
CA ASP A 8 -8.07 8.16 13.82
C ASP A 8 -8.76 8.98 12.71
N GLY A 9 -8.33 10.22 12.49
CA GLY A 9 -8.83 11.04 11.38
C GLY A 9 -8.44 10.54 9.99
N PHE A 10 -7.37 9.75 9.85
CA PHE A 10 -6.96 9.21 8.54
C PHE A 10 -7.89 8.10 8.07
N ILE A 11 -8.39 7.26 8.99
CA ILE A 11 -9.32 6.19 8.60
C ILE A 11 -10.69 6.74 8.19
N GLU A 12 -11.04 7.97 8.60
CA GLU A 12 -12.32 8.66 8.32
C GLU A 12 -12.40 9.41 6.98
N ILE A 13 -11.28 9.54 6.27
CA ILE A 13 -11.25 10.23 4.98
C ILE A 13 -11.95 9.39 3.89
N ASP A 14 -12.41 10.06 2.83
CA ASP A 14 -12.93 9.40 1.64
C ASP A 14 -11.80 8.79 0.78
N VAL A 15 -12.18 7.88 -0.13
CA VAL A 15 -11.22 7.18 -1.00
C VAL A 15 -10.41 8.12 -1.91
N SER A 16 -10.98 9.25 -2.36
CA SER A 16 -10.27 10.19 -3.24
C SER A 16 -9.20 10.96 -2.46
N THR A 17 -9.46 11.25 -1.19
CA THR A 17 -8.46 11.82 -0.27
C THR A 17 -7.36 10.81 0.02
N LEU A 18 -7.70 9.53 0.25
CA LEU A 18 -6.72 8.45 0.39
C LEU A 18 -5.81 8.35 -0.85
N GLU A 19 -6.39 8.29 -2.05
CA GLU A 19 -5.63 8.25 -3.31
C GLU A 19 -4.72 9.47 -3.46
N SER A 20 -5.22 10.66 -3.13
CA SER A 20 -4.43 11.89 -3.16
C SER A 20 -3.24 11.84 -2.20
N VAL A 21 -3.41 11.26 -1.00
CA VAL A 21 -2.30 11.07 -0.05
C VAL A 21 -1.29 10.05 -0.60
N LEU A 22 -1.76 8.90 -1.07
CA LEU A 22 -0.90 7.83 -1.60
C LEU A 22 -0.18 8.23 -2.89
N ALA A 23 -0.71 9.17 -3.68
CA ALA A 23 -0.06 9.67 -4.90
C ALA A 23 1.05 10.70 -4.63
N ARG A 24 1.13 11.31 -3.44
CA ARG A 24 2.07 12.42 -3.16
C ARG A 24 3.54 11.99 -3.14
N GLU A 25 4.34 12.52 -4.06
CA GLU A 25 5.80 12.33 -4.10
C GLU A 25 6.55 12.94 -2.90
N THR A 26 6.00 14.01 -2.32
CA THR A 26 6.66 14.77 -1.24
C THR A 26 6.48 14.13 0.13
N LEU A 27 5.81 12.97 0.20
CA LEU A 27 5.48 12.31 1.45
C LEU A 27 6.73 11.62 2.01
N ASN A 28 7.18 12.08 3.18
CA ASN A 28 8.35 11.56 3.86
C ASN A 28 7.94 10.53 4.93
N CYS A 29 7.74 9.28 4.51
CA CYS A 29 7.59 8.13 5.39
C CYS A 29 7.98 6.83 4.65
N LYS A 30 8.13 5.74 5.38
CA LYS A 30 8.37 4.42 4.78
C LYS A 30 7.12 3.93 4.04
N GLU A 31 7.31 3.20 2.95
CA GLU A 31 6.20 2.61 2.19
C GLU A 31 5.45 1.54 2.99
N ILE A 32 6.13 0.80 3.87
CA ILE A 32 5.45 -0.17 4.76
C ILE A 32 4.40 0.52 5.63
N ASN A 33 4.71 1.69 6.19
CA ASN A 33 3.75 2.46 7.00
C ASN A 33 2.58 2.98 6.15
N LEU A 34 2.82 3.34 4.88
CA LEU A 34 1.75 3.71 3.95
C LEU A 34 0.82 2.53 3.66
N PHE A 35 1.41 1.36 3.46
CA PHE A 35 0.65 0.13 3.23
C PHE A 35 -0.20 -0.23 4.45
N GLU A 36 0.37 -0.18 5.65
CA GLU A 36 -0.36 -0.42 6.89
C GLU A 36 -1.49 0.60 7.10
N ALA A 37 -1.25 1.89 6.83
CA ALA A 37 -2.27 2.93 6.92
C ALA A 37 -3.41 2.70 5.90
N ALA A 38 -3.08 2.31 4.67
CA ALA A 38 -4.07 1.95 3.66
C ALA A 38 -4.89 0.72 4.08
N LEU A 39 -4.26 -0.29 4.68
CA LEU A 39 -4.97 -1.45 5.20
C LEU A 39 -5.89 -1.11 6.38
N ALA A 40 -5.45 -0.22 7.28
CA ALA A 40 -6.26 0.26 8.38
C ALA A 40 -7.49 1.03 7.86
N TRP A 41 -7.30 1.89 6.86
CA TRP A 41 -8.39 2.58 6.19
C TRP A 41 -9.37 1.59 5.53
N ALA A 42 -8.86 0.59 4.80
CA ALA A 42 -9.70 -0.41 4.13
C ALA A 42 -10.49 -1.26 5.14
N GLN A 43 -9.89 -1.58 6.28
CA GLN A 43 -10.57 -2.25 7.38
C GLN A 43 -11.69 -1.40 7.98
N ALA A 44 -11.42 -0.11 8.25
CA ALA A 44 -12.43 0.81 8.75
C ALA A 44 -13.59 0.97 7.76
N GLU A 45 -13.29 1.04 6.46
CA GLU A 45 -14.29 1.13 5.40
C GLU A 45 -15.15 -0.15 5.29
N CYS A 46 -14.55 -1.33 5.46
CA CYS A 46 -15.31 -2.58 5.58
C CYS A 46 -16.30 -2.52 6.76
N VAL A 47 -15.86 -2.04 7.92
CA VAL A 47 -16.72 -1.90 9.11
C VAL A 47 -17.87 -0.91 8.86
N ARG A 48 -17.61 0.24 8.22
CA ARG A 48 -18.66 1.22 7.87
C ARG A 48 -19.72 0.66 6.93
N ARG A 49 -19.33 -0.26 6.05
CA ARG A 49 -20.23 -0.91 5.09
C ARG A 49 -20.84 -2.20 5.62
N GLU A 50 -20.61 -2.53 6.89
CA GLU A 50 -21.11 -3.73 7.55
C GLU A 50 -20.71 -5.03 6.83
N ILE A 51 -19.52 -5.04 6.21
CA ILE A 51 -18.94 -6.21 5.54
C ILE A 51 -17.76 -6.77 6.34
N GLU A 52 -17.54 -8.08 6.21
CA GLU A 52 -16.41 -8.73 6.85
C GLU A 52 -15.07 -8.19 6.31
N SER A 53 -14.12 -7.94 7.19
CA SER A 53 -12.80 -7.40 6.86
C SER A 53 -11.83 -8.45 6.30
N THR A 54 -12.29 -9.24 5.33
CA THR A 54 -11.46 -10.23 4.62
C THR A 54 -10.42 -9.55 3.72
N PRO A 55 -9.29 -10.22 3.38
CA PRO A 55 -8.30 -9.65 2.46
C PRO A 55 -8.89 -9.23 1.11
N THR A 56 -9.79 -10.03 0.55
CA THR A 56 -10.51 -9.73 -0.70
C THR A 56 -11.33 -8.46 -0.57
N ASN A 57 -12.07 -8.29 0.53
CA ASN A 57 -12.90 -7.10 0.75
C ASN A 57 -12.04 -5.86 0.99
N LYS A 58 -10.96 -5.98 1.77
CA LYS A 58 -10.00 -4.88 1.96
C LYS A 58 -9.38 -4.44 0.64
N ARG A 59 -8.96 -5.38 -0.21
CA ARG A 59 -8.47 -5.07 -1.57
C ARG A 59 -9.54 -4.36 -2.40
N ALA A 60 -10.79 -4.83 -2.33
CA ALA A 60 -11.90 -4.20 -3.04
C ALA A 60 -12.17 -2.76 -2.55
N MET A 61 -12.06 -2.49 -1.25
CA MET A 61 -12.20 -1.14 -0.70
C MET A 61 -11.08 -0.22 -1.16
N LEU A 62 -9.84 -0.71 -1.24
CA LEU A 62 -8.71 0.05 -1.77
C LEU A 62 -8.85 0.37 -3.26
N GLY A 63 -9.44 -0.53 -4.05
CA GLY A 63 -9.65 -0.31 -5.48
C GLY A 63 -8.35 0.03 -6.22
N SER A 64 -8.33 1.17 -6.93
CA SER A 64 -7.15 1.68 -7.64
C SER A 64 -6.03 2.14 -6.70
N ALA A 65 -6.36 2.55 -5.47
CA ALA A 65 -5.41 3.13 -4.53
C ALA A 65 -4.26 2.18 -4.15
N ILE A 66 -4.51 0.86 -4.19
CA ILE A 66 -3.46 -0.15 -3.93
C ILE A 66 -2.28 -0.04 -4.91
N HIS A 67 -2.53 0.37 -6.15
CA HIS A 67 -1.49 0.52 -7.18
C HIS A 67 -0.64 1.78 -6.99
N LEU A 68 -1.01 2.66 -6.06
CA LEU A 68 -0.21 3.84 -5.70
C LEU A 68 0.87 3.51 -4.65
N ILE A 69 0.79 2.33 -4.03
CA ILE A 69 1.74 1.84 -3.03
C ILE A 69 2.97 1.30 -3.75
N ARG A 70 4.17 1.68 -3.28
CA ARG A 70 5.42 1.36 -3.96
C ARG A 70 6.10 0.14 -3.33
N PHE A 71 5.41 -1.01 -3.35
CA PHE A 71 5.94 -2.28 -2.82
C PHE A 71 7.39 -2.59 -3.22
N PRO A 72 7.84 -2.37 -4.48
CA PRO A 72 9.21 -2.67 -4.89
C PRO A 72 10.29 -1.78 -4.23
N THR A 73 9.88 -0.73 -3.53
CA THR A 73 10.78 0.20 -2.83
C THR A 73 10.83 -0.06 -1.32
N MET A 74 10.03 -1.00 -0.82
CA MET A 74 10.22 -1.61 0.51
C MET A 74 11.48 -2.47 0.51
N THR A 75 11.95 -2.89 1.69
CA THR A 75 12.90 -3.99 1.76
C THR A 75 12.22 -5.33 1.45
N LEU A 76 12.99 -6.31 0.97
CA LEU A 76 12.46 -7.66 0.72
C LEU A 76 11.86 -8.28 1.99
N GLU A 77 12.49 -8.05 3.14
CA GLU A 77 12.01 -8.54 4.43
C GLU A 77 10.67 -7.92 4.83
N GLU A 78 10.54 -6.59 4.72
CA GLU A 78 9.28 -5.88 4.96
C GLU A 78 8.17 -6.40 4.03
N PHE A 79 8.46 -6.59 2.75
CA PHE A 79 7.49 -7.12 1.80
C PHE A 79 7.08 -8.56 2.14
N ALA A 80 8.04 -9.44 2.41
CA ALA A 80 7.82 -10.86 2.69
C ALA A 80 7.06 -11.11 4.00
N ASN A 81 7.25 -10.24 5.01
CA ASN A 81 6.60 -10.35 6.31
C ASN A 81 5.29 -9.54 6.43
N SER A 82 4.91 -8.81 5.37
CA SER A 82 3.69 -8.00 5.35
C SER A 82 2.84 -8.31 4.11
N ALA A 83 2.97 -7.53 3.03
CA ALA A 83 2.09 -7.60 1.86
C ALA A 83 1.98 -9.00 1.23
N ALA A 84 3.06 -9.78 1.23
CA ALA A 84 3.10 -11.13 0.67
C ALA A 84 2.25 -12.16 1.46
N GLN A 85 2.07 -11.96 2.77
CA GLN A 85 1.38 -12.91 3.66
C GLN A 85 -0.09 -12.54 3.92
N LEU A 86 -0.45 -11.26 3.78
CA LEU A 86 -1.79 -10.77 4.13
C LEU A 86 -2.88 -11.14 3.12
N GLY A 87 -2.54 -11.74 1.97
CA GLY A 87 -3.50 -12.13 0.94
C GLY A 87 -4.17 -10.95 0.22
N ILE A 88 -3.63 -9.75 0.39
CA ILE A 88 -4.13 -8.51 -0.24
C ILE A 88 -3.67 -8.42 -1.69
N LEU A 89 -2.46 -8.89 -1.99
CA LEU A 89 -1.93 -9.02 -3.34
C LEU A 89 -2.38 -10.35 -3.95
N THR A 90 -2.65 -10.33 -5.26
CA THR A 90 -2.87 -11.57 -6.00
C THR A 90 -1.58 -12.39 -6.04
N PRO A 91 -1.67 -13.73 -6.19
CA PRO A 91 -0.47 -14.57 -6.28
C PRO A 91 0.49 -14.13 -7.39
N GLN A 92 -0.04 -13.69 -8.53
CA GLN A 92 0.77 -13.18 -9.64
C GLN A 92 1.54 -11.91 -9.25
N GLU A 93 0.86 -10.92 -8.66
CA GLU A 93 1.51 -9.68 -8.21
C GLU A 93 2.61 -9.97 -7.17
N THR A 94 2.35 -10.87 -6.22
CA THR A 94 3.34 -11.26 -5.22
C THR A 94 4.57 -11.88 -5.86
N ILE A 95 4.40 -12.77 -6.85
CA ILE A 95 5.50 -13.38 -7.59
C ILE A 95 6.27 -12.33 -8.38
N GLU A 96 5.58 -11.44 -9.11
CA GLU A 96 6.23 -10.41 -9.93
C GLU A 96 7.04 -9.43 -9.07
N ILE A 97 6.51 -8.98 -7.92
CA ILE A 97 7.23 -8.13 -6.98
C ILE A 97 8.42 -8.88 -6.36
N PHE A 98 8.26 -10.15 -5.99
CA PHE A 98 9.36 -10.95 -5.47
C PHE A 98 10.50 -11.12 -6.49
N LEU A 99 10.15 -11.36 -7.76
CA LEU A 99 11.12 -11.39 -8.86
C LEU A 99 11.80 -10.04 -9.05
N HIS A 100 11.10 -8.92 -8.85
CA HIS A 100 11.73 -7.61 -8.90
C HIS A 100 12.86 -7.42 -7.87
N PHE A 101 12.74 -8.04 -6.69
CA PHE A 101 13.77 -7.99 -5.65
C PHE A 101 14.98 -8.88 -5.93
N THR A 102 14.78 -10.03 -6.59
CA THR A 102 15.77 -11.12 -6.62
C THR A 102 16.30 -11.47 -8.00
N ALA A 103 15.52 -11.24 -9.06
CA ALA A 103 15.86 -11.67 -10.41
C ALA A 103 16.85 -10.69 -11.09
N ALA A 104 17.76 -11.26 -11.88
CA ALA A 104 18.67 -10.47 -12.73
C ALA A 104 17.93 -9.72 -13.84
N SER A 105 16.87 -10.34 -14.39
CA SER A 105 15.95 -9.70 -15.35
C SER A 105 14.65 -9.37 -14.64
N LYS A 106 14.35 -8.07 -14.52
CA LYS A 106 13.19 -7.59 -13.75
C LYS A 106 11.92 -7.60 -14.60
N PRO A 107 10.79 -8.12 -14.08
CA PRO A 107 9.52 -8.03 -14.78
C PRO A 107 9.01 -6.58 -14.81
N GLN A 108 8.08 -6.31 -15.73
CA GLN A 108 7.28 -5.09 -15.70
C GLN A 108 6.22 -5.23 -14.60
N LEU A 109 6.08 -4.19 -13.77
CA LEU A 109 5.14 -4.19 -12.65
C LEU A 109 4.05 -3.15 -12.86
N SER A 110 2.86 -3.45 -12.34
CA SER A 110 1.74 -2.50 -12.21
C SER A 110 1.93 -1.51 -11.04
N TYR A 111 3.08 -1.55 -10.37
CA TYR A 111 3.40 -0.77 -9.18
C TYR A 111 4.60 0.17 -9.44
N PRO A 112 4.61 1.39 -8.86
CA PRO A 112 5.75 2.28 -8.99
C PRO A 112 7.01 1.67 -8.36
N ILE A 113 8.11 1.67 -9.11
CA ILE A 113 9.40 1.08 -8.70
C ILE A 113 10.41 2.11 -8.17
N LYS A 114 10.06 3.39 -8.17
CA LYS A 114 10.94 4.48 -7.74
C LYS A 114 10.50 4.98 -6.36
N ALA A 115 11.46 5.07 -5.44
CA ALA A 115 11.21 5.66 -4.12
C ALA A 115 10.65 7.09 -4.26
N ARG A 116 9.83 7.50 -3.28
CA ARG A 116 9.29 8.87 -3.22
C ARG A 116 10.42 9.89 -3.18
N ALA A 117 10.24 10.99 -3.89
CA ALA A 117 11.22 12.08 -3.90
C ALA A 117 11.40 12.69 -2.50
N GLY A 118 10.36 12.65 -1.67
CA GLY A 118 10.32 13.33 -0.38
C GLY A 118 10.27 14.85 -0.55
N LEU A 119 10.15 15.56 0.57
CA LEU A 119 10.40 17.01 0.57
C LEU A 119 11.89 17.23 0.35
N LYS A 120 12.26 17.85 -0.79
CA LYS A 120 13.59 18.44 -0.94
C LYS A 120 13.69 19.56 0.11
N ALA A 121 14.65 19.42 1.01
CA ALA A 121 15.01 20.48 1.97
C ALA A 121 15.50 21.72 1.24
#